data_AF-R0K877-F1
#
_entry.id   AF-R0K877-F1
#
_cell.length_a   1.000
_cell.length_b   1.000
_cell.length_c   1.000
_cell.angle_alpha   90.00
_cell.angle_beta   90.00
_cell.angle_gamma   90.00
#
_symmetry.space_group_name_H-M   'P 1'
#
loop_
_entity.id
_entity.type
_entity.pdbx_description
1 polymer ?
#
loop_
_entity_poly.entity_id
_entity_poly.type
_entity_poly.pdbx_seq_one_letter_code
_entity_poly.pdbx_strand_id
1 'polypeptide(L)' 'CVLCPTNWNWPGDGDMCYYYSTEQKTWQQSHGFCSSQNSTLLLVKEMAKLV' A
#
# COMPACT_ATOMS: atom_id res chain seq x y z
N CYS A 1 9.64 4.12 -16.84
CA CYS A 1 9.80 4.52 -15.43
C CYS A 1 8.42 4.62 -14.80
N VAL A 2 8.14 3.77 -13.80
CA VAL A 2 6.96 3.95 -12.96
C VAL A 2 7.36 4.92 -11.85
N LEU A 3 6.69 6.06 -11.76
CA LEU A 3 6.91 7.04 -10.70
C LEU A 3 5.85 6.78 -9.62
N CYS A 4 6.25 6.11 -8.54
CA CYS A 4 5.37 5.95 -7.39
C CYS A 4 5.23 7.26 -6.61
N PRO A 5 4.08 7.49 -5.94
CA PRO A 5 3.90 8.63 -5.06
C PRO A 5 4.94 8.63 -3.92
N THR A 6 5.17 9.80 -3.32
CA THR A 6 6.12 9.95 -2.21
C THR A 6 5.78 9.01 -1.05
N ASN A 7 6.77 8.27 -0.55
CA ASN A 7 6.67 7.24 0.50
C ASN A 7 6.00 5.91 0.09
N TRP A 8 5.86 5.66 -1.21
CA TRP A 8 5.37 4.38 -1.72
C TRP A 8 6.53 3.56 -2.29
N ASN A 9 6.51 2.25 -2.05
CA ASN A 9 7.50 1.32 -2.54
C ASN A 9 7.00 0.65 -3.82
N TRP A 10 7.89 0.56 -4.80
CA TRP A 10 7.67 -0.22 -6.02
C TRP A 10 8.43 -1.55 -5.89
N PRO A 11 7.74 -2.71 -5.91
CA PRO A 11 8.38 -4.01 -5.71
C PRO A 11 9.13 -4.53 -6.94
N GLY A 12 9.28 -3.73 -8.00
CA GLY A 12 10.00 -4.15 -9.21
C GLY A 12 9.19 -4.99 -10.20
N ASP A 13 8.00 -5.45 -9.80
CA ASP A 13 7.07 -6.21 -10.63
C ASP A 13 5.73 -5.48 -10.78
N GLY A 14 5.31 -5.27 -12.03
CA GLY A 14 4.06 -4.63 -12.41
C GLY A 14 4.01 -3.11 -12.24
N ASP A 15 2.81 -2.55 -12.41
CA ASP A 15 2.53 -1.11 -12.35
C ASP A 15 1.95 -0.67 -10.99
N MET A 16 2.06 -1.52 -9.97
CA MET A 16 1.48 -1.29 -8.65
C MET A 16 2.52 -0.79 -7.66
N CYS A 17 2.18 0.30 -6.98
CA CYS A 17 2.94 0.84 -5.86
C CYS A 17 2.25 0.45 -4.55
N TYR A 18 3.03 0.19 -3.49
CA TYR A 18 2.51 -0.21 -2.19
C TYR A 18 2.94 0.78 -1.11
N TYR A 19 2.00 1.15 -0.25
CA TYR A 19 2.27 1.93 0.95
C TYR A 19 2.09 1.05 2.18
N TYR A 20 3.13 1.01 3.01
CA TYR A 20 3.06 0.34 4.31
C TYR A 20 2.87 1.39 5.41
N SER A 21 1.71 1.35 6.07
CA SER A 21 1.44 2.21 7.22
C SER A 21 2.31 1.77 8.40
N THR A 22 3.09 2.69 8.96
CA THR A 22 3.84 2.47 10.21
C THR A 22 2.94 2.48 11.44
N GLU A 23 1.72 3.03 11.32
CA GLU A 23 0.75 3.09 12.40
C GLU A 23 -0.20 1.87 12.37
N GLN A 24 -0.48 1.31 13.54
CA GLN A 24 -1.56 0.34 13.70
C GLN A 24 -2.90 1.08 13.74
N LYS A 25 -3.77 0.73 12.79
CA LYS A 25 -5.13 1.25 12.67
C LYS A 25 -6.10 0.08 12.58
N THR A 26 -7.35 0.29 12.97
CA THR A 26 -8.40 -0.71 12.73
C THR A 26 -8.64 -0.87 11.23
N TRP A 27 -9.19 -2.01 10.80
CA TRP A 27 -9.47 -2.27 9.39
C TRP A 27 -10.24 -1.12 8.72
N GLN A 28 -11.27 -0.61 9.39
CA GLN A 28 -12.13 0.46 8.88
C GLN A 28 -11.38 1.80 8.76
N GLN A 29 -10.48 2.10 9.72
CA GLN A 29 -9.62 3.29 9.67
C GLN A 29 -8.59 3.18 8.54
N SER A 30 -7.95 2.02 8.38
CA SER A 30 -7.01 1.75 7.28
C SER A 30 -7.70 1.87 5.93
N HIS A 31 -8.93 1.37 5.81
CA HIS A 31 -9.71 1.46 4.58
C HIS A 31 -10.03 2.93 4.22
N GLY A 32 -10.46 3.72 5.21
CA GLY A 32 -10.69 5.15 5.04
C GLY A 32 -9.42 5.91 4.64
N PHE A 33 -8.28 5.58 5.26
CA PHE A 33 -6.99 6.17 4.92
C PHE A 33 -6.57 5.84 3.49
N CYS A 34 -6.59 4.57 3.08
CA CYS A 34 -6.28 4.18 1.70
C CYS A 34 -7.20 4.89 0.70
N SER A 35 -8.51 4.93 0.98
CA SER A 35 -9.50 5.60 0.12
C SER A 35 -9.21 7.10 -0.01
N SER A 36 -8.80 7.77 1.07
CA SER A 36 -8.43 9.19 1.05
C SER A 36 -7.21 9.49 0.16
N GLN A 37 -6.35 8.49 -0.04
CA GLN A 37 -5.15 8.55 -0.88
C GLN A 37 -5.42 8.03 -2.32
N ASN A 38 -6.69 7.90 -2.72
CA ASN A 38 -7.11 7.29 -4.00
C ASN A 38 -6.51 5.88 -4.21
N SER A 39 -6.40 5.10 -3.13
CA SER A 39 -5.80 3.78 -3.15
C SER A 39 -6.71 2.74 -2.51
N THR A 40 -6.42 1.46 -2.81
CA THR A 40 -7.20 0.33 -2.30
C THR A 40 -6.46 -0.33 -1.16
N LEU A 41 -7.16 -0.56 -0.04
CA LEU A 41 -6.63 -1.36 1.06
C LEU A 41 -6.49 -2.82 0.61
N LEU A 42 -5.26 -3.34 0.68
CA LEU A 42 -4.97 -4.73 0.34
C LEU A 42 -4.75 -5.57 1.61
N LEU A 43 -5.37 -6.74 1.66
CA LEU A 43 -5.09 -7.75 2.67
C LEU A 43 -3.94 -8.62 2.19
N VAL A 44 -2.76 -8.42 2.77
CA VAL A 44 -1.57 -9.20 2.43
C VAL A 44 -1.58 -10.47 3.27
N LYS A 45 -1.95 -11.61 2.67
CA LYS A 45 -1.89 -12.92 3.35
C LYS A 45 -0.45 -13.43 3.52
N GLU A 46 0.45 -13.03 2.63
CA GLU A 46 1.86 -13.41 2.63
C GLU A 46 2.73 -12.17 2.41
N MET A 47 3.40 -11.70 3.46
CA MET A 47 4.29 -10.53 3.41
C MET A 47 5.46 -10.70 2.43
N ALA A 48 5.84 -11.95 2.14
CA ALA A 48 6.94 -12.30 1.23
C ALA A 48 6.71 -11.84 -0.23
N LYS A 49 5.49 -11.44 -0.60
CA LYS A 49 5.18 -10.89 -1.94
C LYS A 49 5.32 -9.37 -2.03
N LEU A 50 5.64 -8.71 -0.92
CA LEU A 50 5.81 -7.25 -0.85
C LEU A 50 7.28 -6.82 -0.61
N VAL A 51 8.22 -7.77 -0.54
CA VAL A 51 9.66 -7.55 -0.32
C VAL A 51 10.41 -7.67 -1.64
#